data_AF-A0A1T3NSR1-F1
#
_entry.id   AF-A0A1T3NSR1-F1
#
_cell.length_a   1.000
_cell.length_b   1.000
_cell.length_c   1.000
_cell.angle_alpha   90.00
_cell.angle_beta   90.00
_cell.angle_gamma   90.00
#
_symmetry.space_group_name_H-M   'P 1'
#
loop_
_entity.id
_entity.type
_entity.pdbx_description
1 polymer ?
#
loop_
_entity_poly.entity_id
_entity_poly.type
_entity_poly.pdbx_seq_one_letter_code
_entity_poly.pdbx_strand_id
1 'polypeptide(L)'
;MTTLLRGEVRTVLQAAGPRQVRGLALPVGVPLHEARRGPHDGARGATRVTSDGSPPPVLTFEGGQIVYQLDQVAEHGTGRRRVRVATYRYAPLLSPMHPRLMQVVAEERAKHALGQRTA
;
A
#
# COMPACT_ATOMS: atom_id res chain seq x y z
N MET A 1 4.85 -20.36 4.85
CA MET A 1 3.39 -20.12 4.95
C MET A 1 3.10 -19.66 6.36
N THR A 2 2.48 -18.50 6.56
CA THR A 2 2.10 -18.01 7.90
C THR A 2 0.87 -18.78 8.39
N THR A 3 0.97 -19.36 9.58
CA THR A 3 -0.16 -19.95 10.30
C THR A 3 -1.04 -18.81 10.82
N LEU A 4 -2.32 -18.82 10.49
CA LEU A 4 -3.28 -17.81 10.97
C LEU A 4 -3.79 -18.20 12.36
N LEU A 5 -3.92 -17.21 13.24
CA LEU A 5 -4.63 -17.39 14.51
C LEU A 5 -6.16 -17.27 14.29
N ARG A 6 -6.93 -17.72 15.29
CA ARG A 6 -8.39 -17.57 15.26
C ARG A 6 -8.75 -16.08 15.21
N GLY A 7 -9.56 -15.71 14.22
CA GLY A 7 -9.95 -14.32 14.00
C GLY A 7 -8.93 -13.51 13.19
N GLU A 8 -8.04 -14.15 12.45
CA GLU A 8 -7.15 -13.49 11.50
C GLU A 8 -7.50 -13.83 10.05
N VAL A 9 -7.17 -12.89 9.16
CA VAL A 9 -7.23 -13.05 7.70
C VAL A 9 -5.87 -12.76 7.11
N ARG A 10 -5.49 -13.48 6.04
CA ARG A 10 -4.24 -13.18 5.32
C ARG A 10 -4.34 -11.82 4.67
N THR A 11 -3.23 -11.11 4.63
CA THR A 11 -3.17 -9.79 4.00
C THR A 11 -2.05 -9.71 2.96
N VAL A 12 -2.30 -8.90 1.94
CA VAL A 12 -1.29 -8.49 0.95
C VAL A 12 -1.39 -6.98 0.79
N LEU A 13 -0.25 -6.30 0.86
CA LEU A 13 -0.14 -4.87 0.63
C LEU A 13 0.28 -4.62 -0.82
N GLN A 14 -0.39 -3.70 -1.50
CA GLN A 14 -0.15 -3.37 -2.89
C GLN A 14 -0.09 -1.87 -3.12
N ALA A 15 0.53 -1.47 -4.23
CA ALA A 15 0.51 -0.10 -4.69
C ALA A 15 -0.92 0.44 -4.88
N ALA A 16 -1.05 1.75 -4.74
CA ALA A 16 -2.29 2.48 -4.92
C ALA A 16 -2.94 2.13 -6.27
N GLY A 17 -4.25 1.93 -6.27
CA GLY A 17 -5.03 1.72 -7.49
C GLY A 17 -5.40 3.04 -8.16
N PRO A 18 -5.97 3.01 -9.37
CA PRO A 18 -6.38 4.21 -10.10
C PRO A 18 -7.35 5.11 -9.32
N ARG A 19 -8.23 4.51 -8.51
CA ARG A 19 -9.19 5.26 -7.67
C ARG A 19 -8.50 5.98 -6.52
N GLN A 20 -7.49 5.36 -5.92
CA GLN A 20 -6.75 5.87 -4.78
C GLN A 20 -5.77 7.01 -5.12
N VAL A 21 -5.42 7.17 -6.40
CA VAL A 21 -4.59 8.29 -6.89
C VAL A 21 -5.40 9.42 -7.54
N ARG A 22 -6.72 9.28 -7.63
CA ARG A 22 -7.56 10.31 -8.25
C ARG A 22 -7.51 11.58 -7.39
N GLY A 23 -7.06 12.68 -7.98
CA GLY A 23 -6.90 13.97 -7.28
C GLY A 23 -5.57 14.12 -6.54
N LEU A 24 -4.64 13.17 -6.70
CA LEU A 24 -3.29 13.29 -6.15
C LEU A 24 -2.49 14.33 -6.95
N ALA A 25 -1.98 15.36 -6.28
CA ALA A 25 -1.02 16.29 -6.86
C ALA A 25 0.38 15.68 -6.78
N LEU A 26 1.08 15.61 -7.92
CA LEU A 26 2.43 15.06 -8.02
C LEU A 26 3.47 16.18 -8.17
N PRO A 27 4.60 16.12 -7.45
CA PRO A 27 5.73 16.99 -7.74
C PRO A 27 6.23 16.80 -9.18
N VAL A 28 6.76 17.88 -9.77
CA VAL A 28 7.32 17.85 -11.13
C VAL A 28 8.45 16.83 -11.21
N GLY A 29 8.44 16.02 -12.27
CA GLY A 29 9.47 14.99 -12.51
C GLY A 29 9.24 13.66 -11.78
N VAL A 30 8.22 13.54 -10.93
CA VAL A 30 7.85 12.28 -10.29
C VAL A 30 6.86 11.50 -11.17
N PRO A 31 7.22 10.31 -11.69
CA PRO A 31 6.32 9.51 -12.49
C PRO A 31 5.22 8.87 -11.63
N LEU A 32 4.02 8.71 -12.21
CA LEU A 32 2.85 8.19 -11.49
C LEU A 32 3.07 6.81 -10.86
N HIS A 33 3.89 5.94 -11.46
CA HIS A 33 4.16 4.62 -10.89
C HIS A 33 4.94 4.67 -9.58
N GLU A 34 5.78 5.70 -9.37
CA GLU A 34 6.46 5.94 -8.10
C GLU A 34 5.51 6.53 -7.07
N ALA A 35 4.64 7.46 -7.49
CA ALA A 35 3.63 8.03 -6.60
C ALA A 35 2.58 7.04 -6.09
N ARG A 36 2.39 5.95 -6.83
CA ARG A 36 1.52 4.86 -6.40
C ARG A 36 2.14 3.97 -5.33
N ARG A 37 3.46 4.01 -5.15
CA ARG A 37 4.16 3.07 -4.29
C ARG A 37 4.11 3.50 -2.83
N GLY A 38 3.65 2.58 -2.00
CA GLY A 38 3.80 2.68 -0.55
C GLY A 38 5.05 1.94 -0.06
N PRO A 39 5.60 2.27 1.12
CA PRO A 39 6.82 1.66 1.63
C PRO A 39 6.75 0.15 1.90
N HIS A 40 5.53 -0.39 2.06
CA HIS A 40 5.30 -1.80 2.38
C HIS A 40 4.68 -2.59 1.21
N ASP A 41 4.72 -2.05 0.00
CA ASP A 41 4.16 -2.72 -1.17
C ASP A 41 4.82 -4.09 -1.41
N GLY A 42 4.00 -5.11 -1.66
CA GLY A 42 4.43 -6.49 -1.83
C GLY A 42 4.53 -7.26 -0.50
N ALA A 43 4.45 -6.59 0.65
CA ALA A 43 4.43 -7.26 1.94
C ALA A 43 3.19 -8.13 2.10
N ARG A 44 3.35 -9.25 2.82
CA ARG A 44 2.29 -10.20 3.15
C ARG A 44 2.27 -10.45 4.64
N GLY A 45 1.10 -10.67 5.20
CA GLY A 45 0.96 -10.91 6.63
C GLY A 45 -0.42 -11.45 7.01
N ALA A 46 -0.82 -11.12 8.23
CA ALA A 46 -2.15 -11.38 8.76
C ALA A 46 -2.66 -10.12 9.46
N THR A 47 -3.98 -9.93 9.46
CA THR A 47 -4.63 -8.90 10.27
C THR A 47 -5.82 -9.50 11.01
N ARG A 48 -6.09 -8.99 12.21
CA ARG A 48 -7.24 -9.39 13.00
C ARG A 48 -8.51 -8.82 12.37
N VAL A 49 -9.54 -9.64 12.26
CA VAL A 49 -10.87 -9.22 11.78
C VAL A 49 -11.59 -8.42 12.87
N THR A 50 -12.47 -7.53 12.46
CA THR A 50 -13.36 -6.76 13.34
C THR A 50 -14.43 -7.66 13.95
N SER A 51 -15.26 -7.10 14.84
CA SER A 51 -16.29 -7.84 15.60
C SER A 51 -17.35 -8.51 14.72
N ASP A 52 -17.57 -8.01 13.51
CA ASP A 52 -18.45 -8.56 12.48
C ASP A 52 -17.76 -9.64 11.60
N GLY A 53 -16.48 -9.95 11.84
CA GLY A 53 -15.70 -10.90 11.07
C GLY A 53 -15.18 -10.38 9.73
N SER A 54 -15.30 -9.08 9.47
CA SER A 54 -14.71 -8.43 8.29
C SER A 54 -13.27 -7.97 8.56
N PRO A 55 -12.39 -7.87 7.55
CA PRO A 55 -11.10 -7.21 7.74
C PRO A 55 -11.29 -5.71 8.01
N PRO A 56 -10.43 -5.06 8.80
CA PRO A 56 -10.54 -3.62 9.02
C PRO A 56 -10.49 -2.84 7.70
N PRO A 57 -11.21 -1.72 7.58
CA PRO A 57 -11.27 -0.97 6.32
C PRO A 57 -9.94 -0.28 5.97
N VAL A 58 -9.08 -0.05 6.97
CA VAL A 58 -7.76 0.54 6.81
C VAL A 58 -6.75 -0.17 7.71
N LEU A 59 -5.50 -0.23 7.25
CA LEU A 59 -4.33 -0.57 8.04
C LEU A 59 -3.42 0.65 8.13
N THR A 60 -2.93 0.91 9.33
CA THR A 60 -2.04 2.02 9.62
C THR A 60 -0.68 1.49 10.07
N PHE A 61 0.39 2.08 9.55
CA PHE A 61 1.77 1.80 9.92
C PHE A 61 2.46 3.10 10.36
N GLU A 62 3.63 2.96 10.99
CA GLU A 62 4.45 4.10 11.45
C GLU A 62 3.62 5.12 12.25
N GLY A 63 2.86 4.65 13.24
CA GLY A 63 2.02 5.52 14.07
C GLY A 63 0.89 6.24 13.32
N GLY A 64 0.42 5.69 12.21
CA GLY A 64 -0.66 6.30 11.40
C GLY A 64 -0.16 7.14 10.22
N GLN A 65 1.16 7.25 10.03
CA GLN A 65 1.76 8.04 8.95
C GLN A 65 1.63 7.39 7.56
N ILE A 66 1.48 6.07 7.53
CA ILE A 66 1.27 5.28 6.30
C ILE A 66 -0.07 4.57 6.43
N VAL A 67 -0.94 4.78 5.44
CA VAL A 67 -2.28 4.19 5.41
C VAL A 67 -2.43 3.32 4.16
N TYR A 68 -2.90 2.10 4.39
CA TYR A 68 -3.35 1.18 3.36
C TYR A 68 -4.84 0.95 3.51
N GLN A 69 -5.61 1.12 2.45
CA GLN A 69 -7.06 0.95 2.43
C GLN A 69 -7.44 -0.43 1.86
N LEU A 70 -8.43 -1.07 2.47
CA LEU A 70 -8.98 -2.33 1.99
C LEU A 70 -9.55 -2.14 0.57
N ASP A 71 -9.05 -2.93 -0.38
CA ASP A 71 -9.48 -2.90 -1.79
C ASP A 71 -10.45 -4.03 -2.08
N GLN A 72 -10.07 -5.25 -1.69
CA GLN A 72 -10.87 -6.44 -1.94
C GLN A 72 -10.52 -7.57 -0.97
N VAL A 73 -11.46 -8.50 -0.79
CA VAL A 73 -11.24 -9.76 -0.10
C VAL A 73 -11.52 -10.88 -1.08
N ALA A 74 -10.51 -11.68 -1.38
CA ALA A 74 -10.62 -12.81 -2.29
C ALA A 74 -10.53 -14.12 -1.51
N GLU A 75 -11.23 -15.16 -1.98
CA GLU A 75 -11.04 -16.53 -1.51
C GLU A 75 -10.09 -17.26 -2.46
N HIS A 76 -9.01 -17.81 -1.92
CA HIS A 76 -8.07 -18.62 -2.69
C HIS A 76 -8.11 -20.08 -2.22
N GLY A 77 -8.10 -21.02 -3.16
CA GLY A 77 -8.08 -22.47 -2.91
C GLY A 77 -9.34 -23.19 -3.39
N THR A 78 -9.33 -24.51 -3.29
CA THR A 78 -10.42 -25.40 -3.73
C THR A 78 -10.98 -26.21 -2.57
N GLY A 79 -12.30 -26.46 -2.57
CA GLY A 79 -12.99 -27.24 -1.55
C GLY A 79 -12.83 -26.71 -0.13
N ARG A 80 -12.52 -27.58 0.83
CA ARG A 80 -12.36 -27.24 2.27
C ARG A 80 -11.11 -26.40 2.60
N ARG A 81 -10.26 -26.07 1.61
CA ARG A 81 -9.02 -25.28 1.77
C ARG A 81 -9.13 -23.83 1.31
N ARG A 82 -10.33 -23.27 1.22
CA ARG A 82 -10.50 -21.85 0.91
C ARG A 82 -9.92 -20.99 2.03
N VAL A 83 -9.06 -20.06 1.65
CA VAL A 83 -8.47 -19.07 2.56
C VAL A 83 -8.85 -17.68 2.08
N ARG A 84 -9.39 -16.86 2.97
CA ARG A 84 -9.66 -15.44 2.71
C ARG A 84 -8.34 -14.67 2.72
N VAL A 85 -8.14 -13.85 1.69
CA VAL A 85 -6.99 -12.95 1.54
C VAL A 85 -7.53 -11.54 1.31
N ALA A 86 -7.22 -10.63 2.23
CA ALA A 86 -7.55 -9.23 2.13
C ALA A 86 -6.40 -8.47 1.45
N THR A 87 -6.70 -7.86 0.31
CA THR A 87 -5.75 -6.99 -0.40
C THR A 87 -5.98 -5.56 0.06
N TYR A 88 -4.94 -4.94 0.59
CA TYR A 88 -4.94 -3.54 0.92
C TYR A 88 -4.06 -2.78 -0.06
N ARG A 89 -4.56 -1.65 -0.56
CA ARG A 89 -3.80 -0.76 -1.44
C ARG A 89 -3.33 0.45 -0.68
N TYR A 90 -2.12 0.91 -0.98
CA TYR A 90 -1.61 2.16 -0.44
C TYR A 90 -2.61 3.29 -0.73
N ALA A 91 -2.84 4.15 0.27
CA ALA A 91 -3.77 5.27 0.18
C ALA A 91 -3.00 6.59 0.33
N PRO A 92 -2.45 7.14 -0.78
CA PRO A 92 -1.66 8.37 -0.76
C PRO A 92 -2.34 9.55 -0.08
N LEU A 93 -3.62 9.78 -0.41
CA LEU A 93 -4.41 10.89 0.13
C LEU A 93 -4.74 10.74 1.62
N LEU A 94 -4.67 9.52 2.16
CA LEU A 94 -4.91 9.24 3.58
C LEU A 94 -3.62 9.14 4.38
N SER A 95 -2.46 9.11 3.72
CA SER A 95 -1.16 8.90 4.36
C SER A 95 -0.44 10.24 4.56
N PRO A 96 -0.36 10.77 5.80
CA PRO A 96 0.27 12.06 6.07
C PRO A 96 1.73 12.14 5.62
N MET A 97 2.45 11.00 5.59
CA MET A 97 3.84 10.97 5.14
C MET A 97 4.00 10.97 3.61
N HIS A 98 2.91 10.80 2.85
CA HIS A 98 2.99 10.71 1.39
C HIS A 98 3.65 11.92 0.72
N PRO A 99 3.32 13.18 1.07
CA PRO A 99 3.96 14.35 0.45
C PRO A 99 5.48 14.37 0.67
N ARG A 100 5.93 13.98 1.86
CA ARG A 100 7.36 13.91 2.21
C ARG A 100 8.07 12.81 1.41
N LEU A 101 7.44 11.65 1.24
CA LEU A 101 7.99 10.58 0.38
C LEU A 101 8.15 11.07 -1.06
N MET A 102 7.16 11.79 -1.59
CA MET A 102 7.21 12.33 -2.95
C MET A 102 8.27 13.40 -3.14
N GLN A 103 8.52 14.22 -2.10
CA GLN A 103 9.62 15.19 -2.13
C GLN A 103 10.98 14.48 -2.25
N VAL A 104 11.23 13.44 -1.44
CA VAL A 104 12.49 12.68 -1.51
C VAL A 104 12.67 12.05 -2.90
N VAL A 105 11.60 11.48 -3.47
CA VAL A 105 11.64 10.91 -4.83
C VAL A 105 11.98 11.98 -5.88
N ALA A 106 11.37 13.17 -5.77
CA ALA A 106 11.65 14.28 -6.68
C ALA A 106 13.11 14.74 -6.58
N GLU A 107 13.65 14.88 -5.36
CA GLU A 107 15.04 15.27 -5.11
C GLU A 107 16.04 14.26 -5.69
N GLU A 108 15.81 12.96 -5.46
CA GLU A 108 16.68 11.91 -6.01
C GLU A 108 16.66 11.90 -7.54
N ARG A 109 15.49 12.07 -8.16
CA ARG A 109 15.40 12.18 -9.63
C ARG A 109 16.08 13.42 -10.18
N ALA A 110 15.96 14.57 -9.51
CA ALA A 110 16.66 15.78 -9.90
C ALA A 110 18.20 15.59 -9.85
N LYS A 111 18.71 14.95 -8.78
CA LYS A 111 20.13 14.60 -8.67
C LYS A 111 20.59 13.67 -9.79
N HIS A 112 19.83 12.61 -10.09
CA HIS A 112 20.14 11.69 -11.18
C HIS A 112 20.14 12.39 -12.55
N ALA A 113 19.19 13.27 -12.82
CA ALA A 113 19.14 14.04 -14.06
C ALA A 113 20.34 15.00 -14.22
N LEU A 114 20.84 15.56 -13.12
CA LEU A 114 22.04 16.40 -13.12
C LEU A 114 23.31 15.57 -13.33
N GLY A 115 23.46 14.43 -12.63
CA GLY A 115 24.62 13.54 -12.76
C GLY A 115 24.76 12.89 -14.14
N GLN A 116 23.65 12.64 -14.83
CA GLN A 116 23.64 12.16 -16.23
C GLN A 116 23.97 13.25 -17.26
N ARG A 117 23.89 14.55 -16.90
CA ARG A 117 24.26 15.65 -17.81
C ARG A 117 25.74 16.02 -17.73
N THR A 118 26.44 15.56 -16.70
CA THR A 118 27.86 15.82 -16.46
C THR A 118 28.77 14.63 -16.82
N ALA A 119 28.20 13.53 -17.30
CA ALA A 119 28.91 12.35 -17.81
C ALA A 119 28.75 12.28 -19.34
#